data_AF-A0AAQ4FEJ7-F1
#
_entry.id   AF-A0AAQ4FEJ7-F1
#
_cell.length_a   1.000
_cell.length_b   1.000
_cell.length_c   1.000
_cell.angle_alpha   90.00
_cell.angle_beta   90.00
_cell.angle_gamma   90.00
#
_symmetry.space_group_name_H-M   'P 1'
#
loop_
_entity.id
_entity.type
_entity.pdbx_description
1 polymer ?
#
loop_
_entity_poly.entity_id
_entity_poly.type
_entity_poly.pdbx_seq_one_letter_code
_entity_poly.pdbx_strand_id
1 'polypeptide(L)'
;MPEACETGHGNGFAAIHSEAHFSDDQFEQLILQKYGKKKLKPNAVPKLFSHRPAVKPRKPPRLRIDPRENRTSVNSAGLPDSCNVSRAESGSSSNEKLSADGGSSELSEARHEPDLTNDVNKAYCAFLLSVIPEFEKTNTFLQSGAPQVHVLLEVLNSLLREILLWFVKPSVIKSSCELTDIDYKSSGNQRDDDDLVIGSQTLQILERLKIADKQQFLTRVRFFVVVSDYIILKFPLKSEILKKAEVARLSSIVTAKFADVRYFNRFPVLLPVSEGQDDD
;
A
#
# COMPACT_ATOMS: atom_id res chain seq x y z
N MET A 1 18.90 39.77 -39.52
CA MET A 1 18.23 40.25 -38.28
C MET A 1 16.76 40.48 -38.58
N PRO A 2 15.85 40.26 -37.62
CA PRO A 2 16.07 39.92 -36.19
C PRO A 2 15.66 38.47 -35.90
N GLU A 3 15.68 37.91 -34.69
CA GLU A 3 16.53 37.96 -33.48
C GLU A 3 15.82 37.01 -32.49
N ALA A 4 16.59 36.41 -31.59
CA ALA A 4 16.26 35.25 -30.76
C ALA A 4 15.21 35.50 -29.65
N CYS A 5 14.70 34.42 -29.06
CA CYS A 5 14.66 34.30 -27.60
C CYS A 5 14.60 32.83 -27.15
N GLU A 6 15.65 32.41 -26.45
CA GLU A 6 15.73 31.20 -25.64
C GLU A 6 14.84 31.28 -24.40
N THR A 7 14.46 30.11 -23.86
CA THR A 7 14.36 29.72 -22.44
C THR A 7 13.62 28.38 -22.43
N GLY A 8 13.93 27.33 -21.67
CA GLY A 8 14.84 27.07 -20.57
C GLY A 8 14.45 25.68 -20.03
N HIS A 9 15.41 24.91 -19.53
CA HIS A 9 15.21 23.57 -18.98
C HIS A 9 14.16 23.53 -17.85
N GLY A 10 13.43 22.42 -17.77
CA GLY A 10 12.54 22.10 -16.66
C GLY A 10 12.17 20.62 -16.64
N ASN A 11 13.10 19.78 -16.17
CA ASN A 11 12.79 18.44 -15.69
C ASN A 11 11.61 18.50 -14.71
N GLY A 12 10.56 17.76 -15.03
CA GLY A 12 9.44 17.57 -14.14
C GLY A 12 8.72 16.30 -14.55
N PHE A 13 9.09 15.18 -13.92
CA PHE A 13 8.20 14.04 -13.79
C PHE A 13 6.91 14.56 -13.17
N ALA A 14 5.92 14.89 -14.00
CA ALA A 14 4.57 15.14 -13.55
C ALA A 14 4.04 13.78 -13.09
N ALA A 15 4.21 13.49 -11.80
CA ALA A 15 3.40 12.51 -11.11
C ALA A 15 1.94 12.86 -11.45
N ILE A 16 1.28 12.00 -12.21
CA ILE A 16 -0.16 12.12 -12.48
C ILE A 16 -0.86 11.77 -11.16
N HIS A 17 -0.80 12.68 -10.20
CA HIS A 17 -1.69 12.66 -9.05
C HIS A 17 -3.03 13.18 -9.55
N SER A 18 -3.98 12.27 -9.68
CA SER A 18 -5.37 12.61 -9.97
C SER A 18 -5.84 13.71 -9.01
N GLU A 19 -6.29 14.83 -9.56
CA GLU A 19 -6.81 15.98 -8.82
C GLU A 19 -7.91 15.59 -7.82
N ALA A 20 -8.58 14.45 -8.04
CA ALA A 20 -9.60 13.88 -7.18
C ALA A 20 -9.14 13.64 -5.73
N HIS A 21 -7.84 13.54 -5.49
CA HIS A 21 -7.29 13.25 -4.17
C HIS A 21 -7.06 14.49 -3.30
N PHE A 22 -7.32 15.71 -3.78
CA PHE A 22 -7.19 16.93 -3.00
C PHE A 22 -8.55 17.60 -2.77
N SER A 23 -8.64 18.47 -1.77
CA SER A 23 -9.82 19.33 -1.57
C SER A 23 -9.61 20.67 -2.30
N ASP A 24 -10.69 21.29 -2.79
CA ASP A 24 -10.61 22.51 -3.61
C ASP A 24 -9.94 23.69 -2.88
N ASP A 25 -10.01 23.73 -1.55
CA ASP A 25 -9.36 24.72 -0.69
C ASP A 25 -7.83 24.57 -0.61
N GLN A 26 -7.28 23.44 -1.08
CA GLN A 26 -5.84 23.19 -1.14
C GLN A 26 -5.18 23.70 -2.43
N PHE A 27 -5.97 24.25 -3.36
CA PHE A 27 -5.45 24.91 -4.55
C PHE A 27 -5.26 26.42 -4.33
N GLU A 28 -4.26 26.99 -4.99
CA GLU A 28 -4.00 28.43 -4.99
C GLU A 28 -5.03 29.15 -5.88
N GLN A 29 -6.11 29.65 -5.26
CA GLN A 29 -7.23 30.30 -5.96
C GLN A 29 -6.81 31.49 -6.84
N LEU A 30 -5.79 32.24 -6.44
CA LEU A 30 -5.24 33.36 -7.21
C LEU A 30 -4.59 32.92 -8.52
N ILE A 31 -3.96 31.75 -8.55
CA ILE A 31 -3.34 31.19 -9.75
C ILE A 31 -4.40 30.54 -10.65
N LEU A 32 -5.40 29.90 -10.04
CA LEU A 32 -6.53 29.34 -10.77
C LEU A 32 -7.33 30.43 -11.50
N GLN A 33 -7.57 31.57 -10.85
CA GLN A 33 -8.30 32.70 -11.44
C GLN A 33 -7.50 33.45 -12.51
N LYS A 34 -6.18 33.62 -12.34
CA LYS A 34 -5.35 34.39 -13.29
C LYS A 34 -4.84 33.59 -14.50
N TYR A 35 -4.59 32.29 -14.33
CA TYR A 35 -3.88 31.51 -15.35
C TYR A 35 -4.60 30.21 -15.75
N GLY A 36 -5.77 29.93 -15.16
CA GLY A 36 -6.53 28.70 -15.44
C GLY A 36 -5.82 27.41 -15.02
N LYS A 37 -4.69 27.51 -14.29
CA LYS A 37 -3.89 26.36 -13.85
C LYS A 37 -4.12 26.08 -12.37
N LYS A 38 -4.47 24.84 -12.05
CA LYS A 38 -4.62 24.36 -10.67
C LYS A 38 -3.25 24.07 -10.09
N LYS A 39 -2.75 24.96 -9.24
CA LYS A 39 -1.52 24.76 -8.46
C LYS A 39 -1.88 24.43 -7.01
N LEU A 40 -1.31 23.35 -6.47
CA LEU A 40 -1.47 22.98 -5.07
C LEU A 40 -0.65 23.91 -4.17
N LYS A 41 -1.19 24.23 -2.99
CA LYS A 41 -0.45 24.93 -1.95
C LYS A 41 0.72 24.07 -1.44
N PRO A 42 1.81 24.68 -0.92
CA PRO A 42 2.98 23.93 -0.43
C PRO A 42 2.68 22.93 0.71
N ASN A 43 1.57 23.13 1.43
CA ASN A 43 1.11 22.29 2.53
C ASN A 43 -0.10 21.42 2.16
N ALA A 44 -0.38 21.22 0.87
CA ALA A 44 -1.48 20.37 0.43
C ALA A 44 -1.19 18.89 0.77
N VAL A 45 -2.11 18.26 1.49
CA VAL A 45 -2.04 16.85 1.86
C VAL A 45 -3.16 16.11 1.14
N PRO A 46 -2.86 15.06 0.34
CA PRO A 46 -3.90 14.27 -0.30
C PRO A 46 -4.84 13.64 0.73
N LYS A 47 -6.14 13.60 0.42
CA LYS A 47 -7.20 12.98 1.23
C LYS A 47 -6.89 11.54 1.64
N LEU A 48 -6.13 10.83 0.81
CA LEU A 48 -5.69 9.45 1.08
C LEU A 48 -4.84 9.34 2.36
N PHE A 49 -4.14 10.41 2.73
CA PHE A 49 -3.24 10.46 3.89
C PHE A 49 -3.81 11.28 5.05
N SER A 50 -4.99 11.88 4.90
CA SER A 50 -5.61 12.65 5.97
C SER A 50 -6.50 11.77 6.84
N HIS A 51 -6.01 11.33 8.00
CA HIS A 51 -6.84 10.69 9.04
C HIS A 51 -7.80 11.67 9.76
N ARG A 52 -7.99 12.88 9.25
CA ARG A 52 -8.88 13.87 9.85
C ARG A 52 -10.32 13.60 9.43
N PRO A 53 -11.25 13.31 10.36
CA PRO A 53 -12.67 13.30 10.02
C PRO A 53 -13.08 14.68 9.49
N ALA A 54 -13.89 14.69 8.43
CA ALA A 54 -14.34 15.91 7.78
C ALA A 54 -15.01 16.85 8.81
N VAL A 55 -14.50 18.09 8.90
CA VAL A 55 -15.08 19.11 9.78
C VAL A 55 -16.43 19.50 9.22
N LYS A 56 -17.51 19.14 9.93
CA LYS A 56 -18.87 19.56 9.57
C LYS A 56 -18.98 21.09 9.64
N PRO A 57 -19.59 21.76 8.65
CA PRO A 57 -19.76 23.21 8.68
C PRO A 57 -20.60 23.61 9.89
N ARG A 58 -20.12 24.60 10.67
CA ARG A 58 -20.84 25.12 11.83
C ARG A 58 -22.10 25.83 11.37
N LYS A 59 -23.24 25.54 12.02
CA LYS A 59 -24.48 26.29 11.83
C LYS A 59 -24.27 27.75 12.28
N PRO A 60 -24.85 28.73 11.58
CA PRO A 60 -24.77 30.12 12.01
C PRO A 60 -25.40 30.30 13.41
N PRO A 61 -24.92 31.28 14.20
CA PRO A 61 -25.43 31.52 15.55
C PRO A 61 -26.94 31.76 15.53
N ARG A 62 -27.68 31.03 16.36
CA ARG A 62 -29.11 31.31 16.59
C ARG A 62 -29.24 32.69 17.22
N LEU A 63 -30.00 33.56 16.58
CA LEU A 63 -30.44 34.82 17.18
C LEU A 63 -31.26 34.51 18.44
N ARG A 64 -30.87 35.12 19.57
CA ARG A 64 -31.66 35.09 20.81
C ARG A 64 -32.93 35.89 20.57
N ILE A 65 -34.07 35.23 20.71
CA ILE A 65 -35.37 35.89 20.85
C ILE A 65 -35.52 36.18 22.35
N ASP A 66 -35.66 37.46 22.70
CA ASP A 66 -35.96 37.89 24.07
C ASP A 66 -37.44 37.61 24.39
N PRO A 67 -37.77 36.81 25.42
CA PRO A 67 -39.13 36.63 25.87
C PRO A 67 -39.47 37.72 26.88
N ARG A 68 -39.68 38.94 26.38
CA ARG A 68 -40.49 39.95 27.07
C ARG A 68 -41.46 40.55 26.07
N GLU A 69 -42.50 39.80 25.75
CA GLU A 69 -43.80 40.40 25.46
C GLU A 69 -44.93 39.35 25.54
N ASN A 70 -46.03 39.82 26.13
CA ASN A 70 -47.37 39.23 26.17
C ASN A 70 -47.73 38.24 27.29
N ARG A 71 -48.02 38.86 28.45
CA ARG A 71 -49.08 38.46 29.38
C ARG A 71 -50.45 38.87 28.84
N THR A 72 -51.38 37.91 28.73
CA THR A 72 -52.84 37.95 29.05
C THR A 72 -53.44 36.67 28.44
N SER A 73 -54.35 35.88 29.00
CA SER A 73 -55.26 35.94 30.15
C SER A 73 -55.76 34.47 30.38
N VAL A 74 -55.80 33.95 31.62
CA VAL A 74 -57.01 33.71 32.47
C VAL A 74 -57.64 32.30 32.37
N ASN A 75 -57.61 31.58 33.52
CA ASN A 75 -58.56 30.61 34.12
C ASN A 75 -58.85 29.26 33.42
N SER A 76 -59.17 28.10 34.05
CA SER A 76 -59.34 27.65 35.45
C SER A 76 -59.75 26.14 35.46
N ALA A 77 -59.45 25.45 36.57
CA ALA A 77 -60.20 24.32 37.21
C ALA A 77 -60.12 22.86 36.69
N GLY A 78 -59.94 21.92 37.64
CA GLY A 78 -60.45 20.54 37.58
C GLY A 78 -59.55 19.39 38.12
N LEU A 79 -59.67 19.03 39.41
CA LEU A 79 -59.35 17.71 40.03
C LEU A 79 -60.59 16.75 39.90
N PRO A 80 -60.66 15.49 40.41
CA PRO A 80 -59.68 14.42 40.72
C PRO A 80 -60.20 12.96 40.40
N ASP A 81 -59.67 11.94 41.12
CA ASP A 81 -60.14 10.55 41.39
C ASP A 81 -59.50 9.41 40.56
N SER A 82 -59.17 8.20 41.05
CA SER A 82 -59.12 7.50 42.37
C SER A 82 -58.55 6.08 42.04
N CYS A 83 -57.54 5.53 42.73
CA CYS A 83 -57.56 4.54 43.84
C CYS A 83 -58.03 3.09 43.58
N ASN A 84 -57.23 2.15 44.15
CA ASN A 84 -57.47 0.77 44.65
C ASN A 84 -56.84 -0.40 43.85
N VAL A 85 -56.00 -1.32 44.37
CA VAL A 85 -55.73 -2.02 45.67
C VAL A 85 -56.26 -3.47 45.69
N SER A 86 -55.33 -4.44 45.86
CA SER A 86 -55.44 -5.75 46.57
C SER A 86 -54.13 -6.54 46.33
N ARG A 87 -53.23 -6.93 47.26
CA ARG A 87 -53.15 -7.48 48.65
C ARG A 87 -53.09 -9.03 48.74
N ALA A 88 -51.95 -9.54 49.27
CA ALA A 88 -51.73 -10.65 50.25
C ALA A 88 -50.35 -11.33 50.01
N GLU A 89 -49.29 -11.08 50.80
CA GLU A 89 -48.78 -11.77 52.03
C GLU A 89 -48.31 -13.23 51.79
N SER A 90 -47.11 -13.72 52.20
CA SER A 90 -46.55 -13.80 53.58
C SER A 90 -45.01 -14.07 53.70
N GLY A 91 -44.36 -13.53 54.76
CA GLY A 91 -43.20 -14.02 55.57
C GLY A 91 -41.78 -14.09 54.95
N SER A 92 -40.64 -13.76 55.60
CA SER A 92 -40.25 -13.37 56.97
C SER A 92 -38.77 -12.88 56.99
N SER A 93 -38.45 -11.87 57.83
CA SER A 93 -37.16 -11.53 58.52
C SER A 93 -35.85 -11.39 57.70
N SER A 94 -34.95 -10.39 57.83
CA SER A 94 -34.65 -9.41 58.89
C SER A 94 -33.62 -8.36 58.38
N ASN A 95 -33.70 -7.15 58.97
CA ASN A 95 -32.69 -6.10 59.20
C ASN A 95 -32.20 -5.14 58.09
N GLU A 96 -32.45 -3.85 58.37
CA GLU A 96 -31.98 -2.62 57.74
C GLU A 96 -30.46 -2.39 57.89
N LYS A 97 -29.79 -1.77 56.90
CA LYS A 97 -29.44 -0.33 56.92
C LYS A 97 -28.75 0.15 55.61
N LEU A 98 -29.28 1.25 55.06
CA LEU A 98 -28.70 2.38 54.30
C LEU A 98 -27.17 2.37 54.07
N SER A 99 -26.56 2.82 52.96
CA SER A 99 -26.96 3.62 51.79
C SER A 99 -25.77 3.65 50.81
N ALA A 100 -26.05 3.95 49.54
CA ALA A 100 -25.28 4.76 48.57
C ALA A 100 -25.23 4.11 47.19
N ASP A 101 -26.21 4.52 46.40
CA ASP A 101 -26.25 4.46 44.95
C ASP A 101 -24.98 5.08 44.33
N GLY A 102 -24.48 4.41 43.31
CA GLY A 102 -23.21 4.69 42.64
C GLY A 102 -23.04 3.73 41.46
N GLY A 103 -24.09 3.58 40.66
CA GLY A 103 -24.07 2.82 39.42
C GLY A 103 -23.07 3.39 38.43
N SER A 104 -21.84 2.88 38.48
CA SER A 104 -20.93 2.92 37.35
C SER A 104 -21.20 1.65 36.56
N SER A 105 -22.12 1.73 35.60
CA SER A 105 -22.16 0.78 34.50
C SER A 105 -20.83 0.94 33.76
N GLU A 106 -19.81 0.21 34.19
CA GLU A 106 -18.72 -0.16 33.32
C GLU A 106 -19.34 -1.04 32.24
N LEU A 107 -19.87 -0.37 31.21
CA LEU A 107 -19.79 -0.89 29.86
C LEU A 107 -18.31 -1.14 29.65
N SER A 108 -17.87 -2.36 29.96
CA SER A 108 -16.62 -2.87 29.46
C SER A 108 -16.74 -2.72 27.95
N GLU A 109 -16.16 -1.65 27.41
CA GLU A 109 -15.73 -1.59 26.03
C GLU A 109 -14.82 -2.80 25.89
N ALA A 110 -15.42 -3.93 25.52
CA ALA A 110 -14.74 -4.98 24.82
C ALA A 110 -14.27 -4.29 23.54
N ARG A 111 -13.10 -3.65 23.64
CA ARG A 111 -12.22 -3.37 22.53
C ARG A 111 -12.13 -4.71 21.84
N HIS A 112 -12.92 -4.87 20.79
CA HIS A 112 -12.69 -5.88 19.79
C HIS A 112 -11.35 -5.46 19.17
N GLU A 113 -10.25 -5.78 19.87
CA GLU A 113 -9.01 -6.11 19.21
C GLU A 113 -9.45 -7.10 18.12
N PRO A 114 -9.38 -6.71 16.83
CA PRO A 114 -9.73 -7.65 15.79
C PRO A 114 -8.91 -8.89 16.07
N ASP A 115 -9.55 -10.07 16.09
CA ASP A 115 -8.92 -11.35 16.38
C ASP A 115 -7.97 -11.73 15.24
N LEU A 116 -6.93 -10.92 15.08
CA LEU A 116 -5.71 -11.16 14.30
C LEU A 116 -4.93 -12.32 14.92
N THR A 117 -5.38 -12.82 16.08
CA THR A 117 -4.87 -13.97 16.82
C THR A 117 -5.26 -15.32 16.21
N ASN A 118 -6.11 -15.36 15.17
CA ASN A 118 -6.37 -16.60 14.44
C ASN A 118 -5.05 -17.15 13.85
N ASP A 119 -4.79 -18.43 14.05
CA ASP A 119 -3.58 -19.12 13.58
C ASP A 119 -3.40 -19.03 12.05
N VAL A 120 -4.49 -18.89 11.28
CA VAL A 120 -4.42 -18.63 9.83
C VAL A 120 -3.80 -17.26 9.53
N ASN A 121 -4.18 -16.23 10.28
CA ASN A 121 -3.60 -14.89 10.14
C ASN A 121 -2.13 -14.89 10.58
N LYS A 122 -1.79 -15.62 11.64
CA LYS A 122 -0.39 -15.83 12.04
C LYS A 122 0.42 -16.51 10.94
N ALA A 123 -0.14 -17.50 10.25
CA ALA A 123 0.50 -18.15 9.11
C ALA A 123 0.75 -17.14 7.98
N TYR A 124 -0.21 -16.28 7.64
CA TYR A 124 -0.01 -15.23 6.63
C TYR A 124 1.06 -14.22 7.06
N CYS A 125 1.06 -13.78 8.30
CA CYS A 125 2.09 -12.87 8.81
C CYS A 125 3.48 -13.51 8.75
N ALA A 126 3.63 -14.75 9.22
CA ALA A 126 4.89 -15.49 9.16
C ALA A 126 5.37 -15.69 7.71
N PHE A 127 4.43 -15.99 6.80
CA PHE A 127 4.70 -16.10 5.38
C PHE A 127 5.19 -14.79 4.78
N LEU A 128 4.47 -13.68 5.02
CA LEU A 128 4.85 -12.36 4.52
C LEU A 128 6.23 -11.95 5.02
N LEU A 129 6.51 -12.16 6.32
CA LEU A 129 7.84 -11.91 6.89
C LEU A 129 8.94 -12.72 6.22
N SER A 130 8.62 -13.91 5.69
CA SER A 130 9.59 -14.74 4.97
C SER A 130 9.85 -14.28 3.53
N VAL A 131 8.84 -13.75 2.83
CA VAL A 131 8.97 -13.39 1.40
C VAL A 131 9.33 -11.93 1.16
N ILE A 132 8.90 -11.01 2.03
CA ILE A 132 9.14 -9.56 1.91
C ILE A 132 10.63 -9.22 1.75
N PRO A 133 11.57 -9.83 2.51
CA PRO A 133 12.98 -9.48 2.40
C PRO A 133 13.56 -9.61 0.99
N GLU A 134 13.10 -10.57 0.18
CA GLU A 134 13.59 -10.73 -1.19
C GLU A 134 13.11 -9.59 -2.12
N PHE A 135 11.87 -9.11 -1.89
CA PHE A 135 11.37 -7.92 -2.58
C PHE A 135 12.09 -6.66 -2.11
N GLU A 136 12.32 -6.51 -0.80
CA GLU A 136 13.02 -5.35 -0.23
C GLU A 136 14.44 -5.22 -0.75
N LYS A 137 15.18 -6.33 -0.88
CA LYS A 137 16.52 -6.35 -1.48
C LYS A 137 16.53 -5.75 -2.88
N THR A 138 15.60 -6.18 -3.74
CA THR A 138 15.49 -5.67 -5.11
C THR A 138 14.98 -4.22 -5.13
N ASN A 139 14.01 -3.89 -4.28
CA ASN A 139 13.45 -2.55 -4.20
C ASN A 139 14.50 -1.54 -3.71
N THR A 140 15.32 -1.90 -2.73
CA THR A 140 16.43 -1.07 -2.24
C THR A 140 17.44 -0.79 -3.36
N PHE A 141 17.74 -1.80 -4.19
CA PHE A 141 18.60 -1.61 -5.36
C PHE A 141 17.98 -0.62 -6.37
N LEU A 142 16.69 -0.77 -6.69
CA LEU A 142 15.97 0.11 -7.60
C LEU A 142 15.83 1.55 -7.08
N GLN A 143 15.82 1.72 -5.76
CA GLN A 143 15.76 3.01 -5.08
C GLN A 143 17.16 3.60 -4.82
N SER A 144 18.23 2.92 -5.25
CA SER A 144 19.58 3.45 -5.08
C SER A 144 19.76 4.72 -5.93
N GLY A 145 20.46 5.71 -5.36
CA GLY A 145 20.77 6.96 -6.08
C GLY A 145 21.92 6.81 -7.09
N ALA A 146 22.60 5.66 -7.11
CA ALA A 146 23.74 5.41 -7.99
C ALA A 146 23.28 4.80 -9.33
N PRO A 147 23.86 5.20 -10.47
CA PRO A 147 23.52 4.60 -11.76
C PRO A 147 24.11 3.19 -11.86
N GLN A 148 23.30 2.16 -11.54
CA GLN A 148 23.72 0.75 -11.53
C GLN A 148 23.12 -0.07 -12.70
N VAL A 149 22.96 0.55 -13.86
CA VAL A 149 22.33 -0.08 -15.05
C VAL A 149 23.02 -1.38 -15.49
N HIS A 150 24.33 -1.48 -15.25
CA HIS A 150 25.16 -2.63 -15.62
C HIS A 150 24.90 -3.90 -14.77
N VAL A 151 24.22 -3.77 -13.63
CA VAL A 151 23.82 -4.89 -12.74
C VAL A 151 22.30 -5.06 -12.69
N LEU A 152 21.54 -4.08 -13.20
CA LEU A 152 20.08 -4.06 -13.10
C LEU A 152 19.43 -5.33 -13.67
N LEU A 153 19.84 -5.80 -14.85
CA LEU A 153 19.22 -6.97 -15.47
C LEU A 153 19.40 -8.24 -14.62
N GLU A 154 20.58 -8.44 -14.05
CA GLU A 154 20.87 -9.55 -13.14
C GLU A 154 19.99 -9.49 -11.90
N VAL A 155 19.86 -8.32 -11.27
CA VAL A 155 19.04 -8.13 -10.07
C VAL A 155 17.57 -8.47 -10.34
N LEU A 156 17.01 -7.99 -11.46
CA LEU A 156 15.62 -8.26 -11.84
C LEU A 156 15.40 -9.75 -12.14
N ASN A 157 16.33 -10.40 -12.85
CA ASN A 157 16.27 -11.84 -13.11
C ASN A 157 16.45 -12.67 -11.83
N SER A 158 17.28 -12.21 -10.90
CA SER A 158 17.44 -12.86 -9.60
C SER A 158 16.13 -12.86 -8.82
N LEU A 159 15.42 -11.72 -8.76
CA LEU A 159 14.12 -11.66 -8.10
C LEU A 159 13.11 -12.62 -8.74
N LEU A 160 13.01 -12.63 -10.07
CA LEU A 160 12.11 -13.56 -10.76
C LEU A 160 12.48 -15.01 -10.46
N ARG A 161 13.77 -15.35 -10.48
CA ARG A 161 14.26 -16.71 -10.17
C ARG A 161 13.86 -17.14 -8.76
N GLU A 162 14.08 -16.29 -7.76
CA GLU A 162 13.74 -16.60 -6.37
C GLU A 162 12.24 -16.81 -6.20
N ILE A 163 11.41 -15.95 -6.81
CA ILE A 163 9.95 -16.10 -6.76
C ILE A 163 9.51 -17.40 -7.43
N LEU A 164 10.05 -17.73 -8.59
CA LEU A 164 9.75 -18.99 -9.27
C LEU A 164 10.19 -20.19 -8.41
N LEU A 165 11.33 -20.12 -7.73
CA LEU A 165 11.80 -21.20 -6.85
C LEU A 165 10.84 -21.51 -5.70
N TRP A 166 9.99 -20.55 -5.30
CA TRP A 166 9.03 -20.76 -4.23
C TRP A 166 7.90 -21.73 -4.57
N PHE A 167 7.52 -21.82 -5.85
CA PHE A 167 6.35 -22.61 -6.27
C PHE A 167 6.53 -23.42 -7.55
N VAL A 168 7.62 -23.24 -8.28
CA VAL A 168 7.97 -24.02 -9.49
C VAL A 168 9.03 -25.04 -9.14
N LYS A 169 8.95 -26.22 -9.77
CA LYS A 169 9.91 -27.30 -9.59
C LYS A 169 11.31 -26.83 -10.03
N PRO A 170 12.36 -27.04 -9.22
CA PRO A 170 13.72 -26.64 -9.58
C PRO A 170 14.23 -27.29 -10.87
N SER A 171 13.74 -28.47 -11.22
CA SER A 171 14.07 -29.16 -12.48
C SER A 171 13.66 -28.33 -13.70
N VAL A 172 12.45 -27.76 -13.68
CA VAL A 172 11.91 -26.92 -14.77
C VAL A 172 12.72 -25.63 -14.92
N ILE A 173 13.07 -24.99 -13.80
CA ILE A 173 13.86 -23.75 -13.79
C ILE A 173 15.27 -24.01 -14.33
N LYS A 174 15.89 -25.13 -13.96
CA LYS A 174 17.24 -25.51 -14.44
C LYS A 174 17.28 -25.88 -15.91
N SER A 175 16.20 -26.45 -16.44
CA SER A 175 16.11 -26.81 -17.87
C SER A 175 15.89 -25.62 -18.79
N SER A 176 15.44 -24.47 -18.27
CA SER A 176 15.17 -23.29 -19.10
C SER A 176 16.41 -22.41 -19.27
N CYS A 177 16.59 -21.88 -20.48
CA CYS A 177 17.60 -20.87 -20.77
C CYS A 177 17.17 -19.48 -20.30
N GLU A 178 15.90 -19.11 -20.53
CA GLU A 178 15.33 -17.82 -20.13
C GLU A 178 14.21 -18.03 -19.10
N LEU A 179 14.20 -17.22 -18.05
CA LEU A 179 13.21 -17.33 -16.96
C LEU A 179 11.80 -16.92 -17.41
N THR A 180 11.71 -16.01 -18.38
CA THR A 180 10.45 -15.50 -18.92
C THR A 180 9.68 -16.52 -19.75
N ASP A 181 10.36 -17.57 -20.22
CA ASP A 181 9.80 -18.56 -21.14
C ASP A 181 9.36 -19.84 -20.42
N ILE A 182 9.54 -19.88 -19.09
CA ILE A 182 9.09 -20.98 -18.25
C ILE A 182 7.56 -20.97 -18.19
N ASP A 183 6.94 -22.10 -18.51
CA ASP A 183 5.50 -22.31 -18.28
C ASP A 183 5.21 -22.61 -16.80
N TYR A 184 5.34 -21.58 -15.95
CA TYR A 184 5.08 -21.69 -14.51
C TYR A 184 3.59 -21.77 -14.16
N LYS A 185 2.69 -21.55 -15.14
CA LYS A 185 1.23 -21.62 -14.94
C LYS A 185 0.73 -23.06 -14.95
N SER A 186 1.40 -23.94 -15.70
CA SER A 186 1.09 -25.36 -15.72
C SER A 186 1.29 -26.01 -14.34
N SER A 187 0.27 -26.68 -13.84
CA SER A 187 0.31 -27.40 -12.56
C SER A 187 1.36 -28.51 -12.55
N GLY A 188 1.66 -29.12 -13.70
CA GLY A 188 2.71 -30.14 -13.81
C GLY A 188 4.12 -29.60 -13.51
N ASN A 189 4.34 -28.30 -13.78
CA ASN A 189 5.61 -27.61 -13.54
C ASN A 189 5.69 -27.01 -12.14
N GLN A 190 4.55 -26.82 -11.47
CA GLN A 190 4.49 -26.33 -10.10
C GLN A 190 4.83 -27.43 -9.10
N ARG A 191 5.27 -27.00 -7.92
CA ARG A 191 5.48 -27.86 -6.77
C ARG A 191 4.14 -28.29 -6.17
N ASP A 192 4.18 -29.45 -5.55
CA ASP A 192 3.10 -29.95 -4.72
C ASP A 192 2.98 -29.09 -3.45
N ASP A 193 1.81 -29.14 -2.81
CA ASP A 193 1.48 -28.28 -1.66
C ASP A 193 2.47 -28.39 -0.50
N ASP A 194 2.98 -29.60 -0.24
CA ASP A 194 3.93 -29.86 0.83
C ASP A 194 5.38 -29.42 0.50
N ASP A 195 5.67 -29.17 -0.78
CA ASP A 195 6.99 -28.76 -1.28
C ASP A 195 7.10 -27.24 -1.52
N LEU A 196 6.02 -26.48 -1.32
CA LEU A 196 6.02 -25.03 -1.48
C LEU A 196 6.97 -24.37 -0.47
N VAL A 197 7.76 -23.41 -0.96
CA VAL A 197 8.69 -22.66 -0.09
C VAL A 197 7.95 -21.45 0.47
N ILE A 198 7.46 -21.60 1.70
CA ILE A 198 6.63 -20.60 2.40
C ILE A 198 7.23 -20.15 3.75
N GLY A 199 8.46 -20.59 4.05
CA GLY A 199 9.16 -20.33 5.30
C GLY A 199 8.87 -21.36 6.40
N SER A 200 9.89 -21.63 7.22
CA SER A 200 9.83 -22.65 8.27
C SER A 200 8.80 -22.34 9.36
N GLN A 201 8.68 -21.07 9.77
CA GLN A 201 7.69 -20.65 10.76
C GLN A 201 6.27 -20.85 10.26
N THR A 202 6.01 -20.53 8.98
CA THR A 202 4.72 -20.76 8.34
C THR A 202 4.35 -22.24 8.33
N LEU A 203 5.30 -23.12 7.95
CA LEU A 203 5.08 -24.57 7.95
C LEU A 203 4.70 -25.08 9.34
N GLN A 204 5.40 -24.65 10.40
CA GLN A 204 5.09 -25.04 11.78
C GLN A 204 3.69 -24.62 12.24
N ILE A 205 3.19 -23.48 11.74
CA ILE A 205 1.82 -23.03 12.04
C ILE A 205 0.82 -23.85 11.23
N LEU A 206 1.10 -24.13 9.95
CA LEU A 206 0.22 -24.93 9.08
C LEU A 206 0.01 -26.36 9.58
N GLU A 207 1.02 -26.97 10.20
CA GLU A 207 0.91 -28.32 10.80
C GLU A 207 -0.13 -28.38 11.93
N ARG A 208 -0.43 -27.26 12.58
CA ARG A 208 -1.38 -27.17 13.69
C ARG A 208 -2.79 -26.77 13.24
N LEU A 209 -2.90 -26.28 12.01
CA LEU A 209 -4.17 -25.83 11.44
C LEU A 209 -5.04 -27.00 11.00
N LYS A 210 -6.35 -26.74 10.93
CA LYS A 210 -7.29 -27.68 10.32
C LYS A 210 -6.98 -27.82 8.83
N ILE A 211 -7.28 -28.98 8.28
CA ILE A 211 -7.03 -29.30 6.86
C ILE A 211 -7.69 -28.26 5.93
N ALA A 212 -8.92 -27.83 6.23
CA ALA A 212 -9.63 -26.82 5.44
C ALA A 212 -8.91 -25.47 5.42
N ASP A 213 -8.38 -25.04 6.57
CA ASP A 213 -7.67 -23.76 6.71
C ASP A 213 -6.28 -23.83 6.03
N LYS A 214 -5.56 -24.96 6.17
CA LYS A 214 -4.30 -25.21 5.44
C LYS A 214 -4.53 -25.12 3.93
N GLN A 215 -5.58 -25.77 3.42
CA GLN A 215 -5.91 -25.75 1.99
C GLN A 215 -6.30 -24.35 1.50
N GLN A 216 -7.07 -23.61 2.29
CA GLN A 216 -7.38 -22.21 1.98
C GLN A 216 -6.11 -21.36 1.91
N PHE A 217 -5.19 -21.52 2.87
CA PHE A 217 -3.92 -20.81 2.89
C PHE A 217 -3.08 -21.10 1.64
N LEU A 218 -2.87 -22.38 1.32
CA LEU A 218 -2.05 -22.80 0.18
C LEU A 218 -2.61 -22.27 -1.15
N THR A 219 -3.93 -22.33 -1.32
CA THR A 219 -4.61 -21.76 -2.49
C THR A 219 -4.31 -20.27 -2.65
N ARG A 220 -4.29 -19.50 -1.55
CA ARG A 220 -3.99 -18.07 -1.60
C ARG A 220 -2.51 -17.78 -1.81
N VAL A 221 -1.61 -18.56 -1.21
CA VAL A 221 -0.15 -18.38 -1.37
C VAL A 221 0.31 -18.68 -2.79
N ARG A 222 -0.46 -19.45 -3.57
CA ARG A 222 -0.26 -19.57 -5.04
C ARG A 222 -0.47 -18.26 -5.81
N PHE A 223 -0.72 -17.11 -5.15
CA PHE A 223 -0.61 -15.77 -5.76
C PHE A 223 0.76 -15.50 -6.41
N PHE A 224 1.78 -16.32 -6.14
CA PHE A 224 3.07 -16.26 -6.83
C PHE A 224 2.94 -16.22 -8.36
N VAL A 225 1.95 -16.92 -8.93
CA VAL A 225 1.66 -16.85 -10.39
C VAL A 225 1.37 -15.42 -10.83
N VAL A 226 0.56 -14.69 -10.06
CA VAL A 226 0.19 -13.29 -10.32
C VAL A 226 1.42 -12.38 -10.17
N VAL A 227 2.27 -12.64 -9.18
CA VAL A 227 3.52 -11.89 -8.98
C VAL A 227 4.47 -12.10 -10.16
N SER A 228 4.67 -13.35 -10.59
CA SER A 228 5.50 -13.68 -11.76
C SER A 228 4.98 -13.01 -13.03
N ASP A 229 3.65 -13.05 -13.27
CA ASP A 229 3.02 -12.35 -14.39
C ASP A 229 3.31 -10.84 -14.35
N TYR A 230 3.17 -10.23 -13.17
CA TYR A 230 3.41 -8.80 -12.99
C TYR A 230 4.86 -8.43 -13.26
N ILE A 231 5.81 -9.21 -12.74
CA ILE A 231 7.25 -8.99 -12.93
C ILE A 231 7.62 -9.12 -14.40
N ILE A 232 7.18 -10.18 -15.07
CA ILE A 232 7.49 -10.41 -16.49
C ILE A 232 6.89 -9.31 -17.36
N LEU A 233 5.69 -8.81 -17.02
CA LEU A 233 5.03 -7.74 -17.75
C LEU A 233 5.69 -6.37 -17.54
N LYS A 234 6.11 -6.06 -16.30
CA LYS A 234 6.54 -4.71 -15.92
C LYS A 234 8.04 -4.49 -15.98
N PHE A 235 8.84 -5.52 -15.77
CA PHE A 235 10.28 -5.38 -15.78
C PHE A 235 10.87 -5.59 -17.17
N PRO A 236 11.92 -4.82 -17.53
CA PRO A 236 12.58 -4.91 -18.84
C PRO A 236 13.51 -6.13 -18.94
N LEU A 237 13.01 -7.33 -18.62
CA LEU A 237 13.80 -8.58 -18.54
C LEU A 237 14.37 -9.02 -19.90
N LYS A 238 13.75 -8.59 -21.00
CA LYS A 238 14.21 -8.84 -22.39
C LYS A 238 14.88 -7.61 -23.03
N SER A 239 15.30 -6.64 -22.23
CA SER A 239 15.89 -5.40 -22.76
C SER A 239 17.31 -5.65 -23.27
N GLU A 240 17.49 -5.50 -24.59
CA GLU A 240 18.80 -5.56 -25.21
C GLU A 240 19.73 -4.49 -24.66
N ILE A 241 19.26 -3.27 -24.36
CA ILE A 241 20.11 -2.22 -23.79
C ILE A 241 20.70 -2.68 -22.45
N LEU A 242 19.87 -3.25 -21.57
CA LEU A 242 20.33 -3.71 -20.26
C LEU A 242 21.27 -4.90 -20.39
N LYS A 243 20.98 -5.83 -21.31
CA LYS A 243 21.85 -6.97 -21.63
C LYS A 243 23.22 -6.52 -22.13
N LYS A 244 23.27 -5.50 -22.99
CA LYS A 244 24.53 -4.93 -23.46
C LYS A 244 25.24 -4.12 -22.37
N ALA A 245 24.51 -3.49 -21.45
CA ALA A 245 25.10 -2.68 -20.38
C ALA A 245 25.92 -3.51 -19.38
N GLU A 246 25.70 -4.82 -19.33
CA GLU A 246 26.47 -5.75 -18.47
C GLU A 246 27.98 -5.69 -18.75
N VAL A 247 28.43 -5.25 -19.94
CA VAL A 247 29.86 -5.09 -20.25
C VAL A 247 30.61 -4.10 -19.36
N ALA A 248 29.89 -3.17 -18.72
CA ALA A 248 30.49 -2.26 -17.75
C ALA A 248 30.72 -2.93 -16.38
N ARG A 249 30.23 -4.16 -16.17
CA ARG A 249 30.45 -4.93 -14.94
C ARG A 249 31.85 -5.52 -14.96
N LEU A 250 32.65 -5.21 -13.94
CA LEU A 250 34.04 -5.67 -13.83
C LEU A 250 34.19 -7.20 -13.90
N SER A 251 33.25 -7.95 -13.34
CA SER A 251 33.27 -9.42 -13.39
C SER A 251 33.05 -10.00 -14.79
N SER A 252 32.53 -9.21 -15.73
CA SER A 252 32.30 -9.63 -17.12
C SER A 252 33.48 -9.35 -18.06
N ILE A 253 34.54 -8.67 -17.58
CA ILE A 253 35.62 -8.16 -18.44
C ILE A 253 36.30 -9.24 -19.29
N VAL A 254 36.33 -10.48 -18.81
CA VAL A 254 36.96 -11.62 -19.49
C VAL A 254 36.07 -12.18 -20.60
N THR A 255 34.74 -12.04 -20.48
CA THR A 255 33.75 -12.63 -21.41
C THR A 255 33.06 -11.60 -22.29
N ALA A 256 33.18 -10.31 -21.96
CA ALA A 256 32.56 -9.20 -22.68
C ALA A 256 33.11 -9.07 -24.11
N LYS A 257 32.21 -8.80 -25.07
CA LYS A 257 32.58 -8.59 -26.47
C LYS A 257 32.68 -7.10 -26.75
N PHE A 258 33.70 -6.68 -27.49
CA PHE A 258 33.82 -5.27 -27.90
C PHE A 258 32.61 -4.78 -28.73
N ALA A 259 31.91 -5.70 -29.42
CA ALA A 259 30.65 -5.40 -30.11
C ALA A 259 29.56 -4.85 -29.17
N ASP A 260 29.52 -5.32 -27.92
CA ASP A 260 28.54 -4.88 -26.93
C ASP A 260 28.89 -3.50 -26.36
N VAL A 261 30.17 -3.11 -26.35
CA VAL A 261 30.60 -1.73 -26.05
C VAL A 261 30.19 -0.80 -27.19
N ARG A 262 30.47 -1.20 -28.45
CA ARG A 262 30.11 -0.42 -29.64
C ARG A 262 28.60 -0.18 -29.78
N TYR A 263 27.77 -1.04 -29.20
CA TYR A 263 26.32 -0.84 -29.16
C TYR A 263 25.94 0.54 -28.62
N PHE A 264 26.72 1.08 -27.67
CA PHE A 264 26.44 2.36 -27.03
C PHE A 264 26.87 3.58 -27.86
N ASN A 265 27.61 3.40 -28.96
CA ASN A 265 27.99 4.52 -29.85
C ASN A 265 26.78 5.21 -30.49
N ARG A 266 25.62 4.56 -30.48
CA ARG A 266 24.35 5.15 -30.94
C ARG A 266 23.82 6.27 -30.04
N PHE A 267 24.39 6.45 -28.85
CA PHE A 267 23.99 7.47 -27.87
C PHE A 267 25.06 8.57 -27.85
N PRO A 268 24.86 9.69 -28.58
CA PRO A 268 25.89 10.72 -28.72
C PRO A 268 26.36 11.31 -27.39
N VAL A 269 25.46 11.39 -26.39
CA VAL A 269 25.77 11.87 -25.04
C VAL A 269 26.82 11.02 -24.29
N LEU A 270 27.01 9.77 -24.70
CA LEU A 270 28.00 8.86 -24.11
C LEU A 270 29.33 8.87 -24.87
N LEU A 271 29.38 9.50 -26.04
CA LEU A 271 30.62 9.61 -26.81
C LEU A 271 31.49 10.71 -26.20
N PRO A 272 32.82 10.52 -26.16
CA PRO A 272 33.72 11.60 -25.79
C PRO A 272 33.50 12.77 -26.74
N VAL A 273 33.39 13.98 -26.18
CA VAL A 273 33.46 15.21 -26.98
C VAL A 273 34.83 15.17 -27.64
N SER A 274 34.87 15.27 -28.97
CA SER A 274 36.12 15.39 -29.70
C SER A 274 36.86 16.62 -29.18
N GLU A 275 37.91 16.42 -28.37
CA GLU A 275 38.90 17.42 -28.02
C GLU A 275 39.59 17.83 -29.35
N GLY A 276 39.12 18.91 -29.97
CA GLY A 276 39.61 19.29 -31.30
C GLY A 276 38.84 20.42 -31.99
N GLN A 277 38.27 21.35 -31.24
CA GLN A 277 37.90 22.66 -31.75
C GLN A 277 38.26 23.67 -30.65
N ASP A 278 39.57 23.88 -30.50
CA ASP A 278 40.06 25.17 -30.07
C ASP A 278 39.60 26.15 -31.14
N ASP A 279 38.59 26.96 -30.81
CA ASP A 279 38.16 28.09 -31.61
C ASP A 279 39.31 29.11 -31.61
N ASP A 280 40.11 29.12 -32.69
CA ASP A 280 41.00 30.23 -33.08
C ASP A 280 40.20 31.49 -33.46
#